data_AF-A0A7K5H556-F1
#
_entry.id   AF-A0A7K5H556-F1
#
_cell.length_a   1.000
_cell.length_b   1.000
_cell.length_c   1.000
_cell.angle_alpha   90.00
_cell.angle_beta   90.00
_cell.angle_gamma   90.00
#
_symmetry.space_group_name_H-M   'P 1'
#
loop_
_entity.id
_entity.type
_entity.pdbx_description
1 polymer ?
#
loop_
_entity_poly.entity_id
_entity_poly.type
_entity_poly.pdbx_seq_one_letter_code
_entity_poly.pdbx_strand_id
1 'polypeptide(L)'
;PIQEKALTVRCERDLGPIVLIRLHKWRLFLEDAWFCKDVRVTAPDGTLYRFPCYQWLEGITTVEVREGSGKKLVDDELEILKEHRLRELKMRQEAYQWKTFAEGWPRCLNVGSVLELDSNVKFSFVRATNFNGVLIFQGASHLLRGFLLRPTSWKSLDEMRSIFSRTKGREIGGCLLCPPPPP
;
A
#
# COMPACT_ATOMS: atom_id res chain seq x y z
N PRO A 1 -6.58 14.91 8.73
CA PRO A 1 -5.60 16.01 8.85
C PRO A 1 -4.23 15.46 9.24
N ILE A 2 -3.15 15.84 8.53
CA ILE A 2 -1.79 15.47 8.94
C ILE A 2 -1.46 16.27 10.19
N GLN A 3 -1.18 15.58 11.30
CA GLN A 3 -0.75 16.23 12.53
C GLN A 3 0.78 16.19 12.60
N GLU A 4 1.39 17.33 12.87
CA GLU A 4 2.83 17.46 13.11
C GLU A 4 3.05 17.73 14.61
N LYS A 5 3.95 16.97 15.23
CA LYS A 5 4.33 17.13 16.63
C LYS A 5 5.83 17.38 16.71
N ALA A 6 6.20 18.53 17.27
CA ALA A 6 7.59 18.89 17.53
C ALA A 6 7.96 18.59 18.98
N LEU A 7 9.15 18.03 19.18
CA LEU A 7 9.70 17.68 20.49
C LEU A 7 11.17 18.07 20.51
N THR A 8 11.62 18.68 21.61
CA THR A 8 13.05 18.93 21.85
C THR A 8 13.61 17.81 22.70
N VAL A 9 14.64 17.14 22.19
CA VAL A 9 15.34 16.05 22.89
C VAL A 9 16.74 16.54 23.25
N ARG A 10 17.16 16.32 24.49
CA ARG A 10 18.52 16.61 24.95
C ARG A 10 19.34 15.33 24.98
N CYS A 11 20.54 15.36 24.41
CA CYS A 11 21.49 14.26 24.43
C CYS A 11 22.63 14.60 25.40
N GLU A 12 23.06 13.62 26.20
CA GLU A 12 24.17 13.80 27.15
C GLU A 12 25.54 13.85 26.45
N ARG A 13 25.62 13.32 25.23
CA ARG A 13 26.84 13.20 24.43
C ARG A 13 26.54 13.60 23.00
N ASP A 14 27.58 14.04 22.31
CA ASP A 14 27.53 14.20 20.86
C ASP A 14 27.38 12.83 20.20
N LEU A 15 26.36 12.69 19.36
CA LEU A 15 26.06 11.47 18.63
C LEU A 15 26.72 11.44 17.24
N GLY A 16 27.32 12.56 16.82
CA GLY A 16 27.80 12.74 15.45
C GLY A 16 26.66 12.72 14.43
N PRO A 17 26.94 12.36 13.17
CA PRO A 17 25.92 12.27 12.12
C PRO A 17 24.83 11.25 12.45
N ILE A 18 23.57 11.68 12.42
CA ILE A 18 22.43 10.82 12.74
C ILE A 18 22.09 9.97 11.51
N VAL A 19 22.33 8.66 11.59
CA VAL A 19 22.17 7.74 10.45
C VAL A 19 20.89 6.90 10.49
N LEU A 20 20.37 6.64 11.70
CA LEU A 20 19.18 5.83 11.96
C LEU A 20 18.35 6.49 13.05
N ILE A 21 17.03 6.37 12.94
CA ILE A 21 16.10 6.68 14.03
C ILE A 21 15.27 5.44 14.36
N ARG A 22 15.12 5.18 15.66
CA ARG A 22 14.32 4.06 16.15
C ARG A 22 13.05 4.59 16.80
N LEU A 23 11.91 4.24 16.23
CA LEU A 23 10.59 4.60 16.71
C LEU A 23 10.01 3.44 17.50
N HIS A 24 9.80 3.66 18.80
CA HIS A 24 9.13 2.71 19.67
C HIS A 24 7.69 3.16 19.87
N LYS A 25 6.75 2.30 19.47
CA LYS A 25 5.33 2.50 19.71
C LYS A 25 4.85 1.53 20.78
N TRP A 26 4.24 2.08 21.83
CA TRP A 26 3.59 1.32 22.90
C TRP A 26 2.07 1.46 22.82
N ARG A 27 1.34 0.45 23.29
CA ARG A 27 -0.14 0.44 23.32
C ARG A 27 -0.68 1.16 24.55
N LEU A 28 -1.56 2.14 24.35
CA LEU A 28 -2.23 2.90 25.41
C LEU A 28 -3.73 3.03 25.12
N PHE A 29 -4.48 1.92 25.08
CA PHE A 29 -5.91 1.93 25.46
C PHE A 29 -7.05 2.03 24.43
N LEU A 30 -6.94 1.95 23.08
CA LEU A 30 -8.03 1.43 22.20
C LEU A 30 -7.79 1.61 20.67
N GLU A 31 -7.08 2.65 20.23
CA GLU A 31 -6.77 2.90 18.82
C GLU A 31 -5.26 2.84 18.58
N ASP A 32 -4.83 2.01 17.64
CA ASP A 32 -3.49 1.43 17.70
C ASP A 32 -2.69 1.45 16.38
N ALA A 33 -3.28 1.92 15.29
CA ALA A 33 -2.57 2.06 14.01
C ALA A 33 -2.13 3.51 13.83
N TRP A 34 -0.82 3.75 13.81
CA TRP A 34 -0.25 5.08 13.57
C TRP A 34 0.49 5.10 12.24
N PHE A 35 0.00 5.85 11.25
CA PHE A 35 0.74 6.08 10.02
C PHE A 35 1.79 7.16 10.22
N CYS A 36 3.07 6.76 10.20
CA CYS A 36 4.20 7.68 10.28
C CYS A 36 4.64 8.04 8.86
N LYS A 37 4.54 9.33 8.50
CA LYS A 37 4.98 9.83 7.20
C LYS A 37 6.50 9.99 7.14
N ASP A 38 7.03 10.86 7.98
CA ASP A 38 8.45 11.16 8.09
C ASP A 38 8.77 11.64 9.50
N VAL A 39 10.04 11.51 9.88
CA VAL A 39 10.61 12.13 11.07
C VAL A 39 11.70 13.10 10.63
N ARG A 40 11.68 14.31 11.20
CA ARG A 40 12.66 15.35 10.94
C ARG A 40 13.41 15.68 12.21
N VAL A 41 14.73 15.69 12.13
CA VAL A 41 15.61 16.03 13.25
C VAL A 41 16.48 17.20 12.84
N THR A 42 16.40 18.29 13.60
CA THR A 42 17.30 19.43 13.43
C THR A 42 18.35 19.36 14.53
N ALA A 43 19.61 19.19 14.13
CA ALA A 43 20.73 19.15 15.06
C ALA A 43 21.07 20.57 15.58
N PRO A 44 21.82 20.70 16.68
CA PRO A 44 22.17 22.00 17.27
C PRO A 44 22.98 22.92 16.33
N ASP A 45 23.70 22.33 15.38
CA ASP A 45 24.46 23.01 14.32
C ASP A 45 23.57 23.53 13.17
N GLY A 46 22.26 23.26 13.21
CA GLY A 46 21.30 23.61 12.17
C GLY A 46 21.13 22.56 11.07
N THR A 47 21.88 21.45 11.11
CA THR A 47 21.79 20.38 10.12
C THR A 47 20.43 19.68 10.22
N LEU A 48 19.71 19.58 9.10
CA LEU A 48 18.41 18.93 9.02
C LEU A 48 18.55 17.51 8.46
N TYR A 49 18.21 16.52 9.29
CA TYR A 49 18.11 15.11 8.91
C TYR A 49 16.66 14.73 8.65
N ARG A 50 16.40 13.99 7.57
CA ARG A 50 15.06 13.53 7.19
C ARG A 50 15.01 12.02 7.17
N PHE A 51 14.04 11.43 7.85
CA PHE A 51 13.84 9.98 7.95
C PHE A 51 12.46 9.64 7.37
N PRO A 52 12.36 9.35 6.07
CA PRO A 52 11.09 8.96 5.45
C PRO A 52 10.65 7.59 5.95
N CYS A 53 9.45 7.51 6.53
CA CYS A 53 8.91 6.25 7.09
C CYS A 53 7.82 5.67 6.18
N TYR A 54 6.79 6.47 5.86
CA TYR A 54 5.63 6.10 5.03
C TYR A 54 5.01 4.73 5.36
N GLN A 55 4.93 4.39 6.64
CA GLN A 55 4.49 3.07 7.11
C GLN A 55 3.51 3.18 8.28
N TRP A 56 2.65 2.18 8.39
CA TRP A 56 1.77 1.93 9.53
C TRP A 56 2.55 1.24 10.65
N LEU A 57 2.54 1.85 11.82
CA LEU A 57 3.02 1.27 13.07
C LEU A 57 1.82 0.78 13.85
N GLU A 58 1.66 -0.54 13.90
CA GLU A 58 0.56 -1.23 14.59
C GLU A 58 1.11 -1.99 15.79
N GLY A 59 0.32 -2.11 16.84
CA GLY A 59 0.72 -2.89 18.01
C GLY A 59 1.78 -2.22 18.86
N ILE A 60 2.41 -3.06 19.67
CA ILE A 60 3.70 -2.75 20.29
C ILE A 60 4.75 -3.09 19.25
N THR A 61 5.35 -2.06 18.64
CA THR A 61 6.30 -2.25 17.54
C THR A 61 7.48 -1.30 17.66
N THR A 62 8.60 -1.73 17.08
CA THR A 62 9.83 -0.96 16.97
C THR A 62 10.22 -0.91 15.51
N VAL A 63 10.31 0.30 14.96
CA VAL A 63 10.70 0.52 13.56
C VAL A 63 11.99 1.32 13.51
N GLU A 64 12.95 0.86 12.73
CA GLU A 64 14.21 1.56 12.47
C GLU A 64 14.20 2.14 11.06
N VAL A 65 14.33 3.45 10.96
CA VAL A 65 14.26 4.19 9.69
C VAL A 65 15.61 4.87 9.42
N ARG A 66 16.08 4.77 8.18
CA ARG A 66 17.32 5.41 7.71
C ARG A 66 17.09 6.85 7.28
N GLU A 67 18.19 7.62 7.27
CA GLU A 67 18.21 8.93 6.63
C GLU A 67 17.81 8.80 5.14
N GLY A 68 17.09 9.79 4.62
CA GLY A 68 16.37 9.74 3.35
C GLY A 68 17.23 9.77 2.09
N SER A 69 18.55 9.96 2.21
CA SER A 69 19.47 9.84 1.09
C SER A 69 19.48 8.41 0.54
N GLY A 70 19.20 8.27 -0.76
CA GLY A 70 19.29 6.98 -1.43
C GLY A 70 20.71 6.41 -1.40
N LYS A 71 20.86 5.17 -0.93
CA LYS A 71 22.16 4.48 -0.79
C LYS A 71 22.10 3.08 -1.39
N LYS A 72 23.13 2.67 -2.13
CA LYS A 72 23.37 1.28 -2.57
C LYS A 72 24.13 0.51 -1.49
N LEU A 73 24.30 -0.81 -1.68
CA LEU A 73 25.07 -1.66 -0.75
C LEU A 73 26.51 -1.17 -0.59
N VAL A 74 27.12 -0.75 -1.69
CA VAL A 74 28.50 -0.24 -1.72
C VAL A 74 28.66 1.10 -1.02
N ASP A 75 27.57 1.86 -0.84
CA ASP A 75 27.60 3.17 -0.20
C ASP A 75 27.42 3.08 1.33
N ASP A 76 27.11 1.89 1.86
CA ASP A 76 27.01 1.66 3.30
C ASP A 76 28.40 1.43 3.89
N GLU A 77 29.02 2.47 4.44
CA GLU A 77 30.33 2.37 5.08
C GLU A 77 30.25 1.78 6.49
N LEU A 78 29.22 2.16 7.25
CA LEU A 78 29.03 1.74 8.64
C LEU A 78 28.40 0.34 8.72
N GLU A 79 28.96 -0.53 9.57
CA GLU A 79 28.44 -1.90 9.77
C GLU A 79 26.99 -1.91 10.26
N ILE A 80 26.59 -0.98 11.14
CA ILE A 80 25.20 -0.85 11.61
C ILE A 80 24.21 -0.65 10.45
N LEU A 81 24.63 0.05 9.40
CA LEU A 81 23.82 0.26 8.22
C LEU A 81 23.73 -1.06 7.44
N LYS A 82 24.85 -1.73 7.14
CA LYS A 82 24.84 -3.01 6.44
C LYS A 82 23.95 -4.04 7.14
N GLU A 83 24.07 -4.16 8.46
CA GLU A 83 23.24 -5.04 9.28
C GLU A 83 21.75 -4.69 9.21
N HIS A 84 21.41 -3.40 9.35
CA HIS A 84 20.03 -2.92 9.23
C HIS A 84 19.42 -3.33 7.88
N ARG A 85 20.15 -3.15 6.78
CA ARG A 85 19.71 -3.51 5.43
C ARG A 85 19.50 -5.01 5.27
N LEU A 86 20.44 -5.83 5.73
CA LEU A 86 20.33 -7.29 5.64
C LEU A 86 19.13 -7.81 6.43
N ARG A 87 18.92 -7.26 7.63
CA ARG A 87 17.79 -7.60 8.49
C ARG A 87 16.45 -7.23 7.84
N GLU A 88 16.36 -6.01 7.29
CA GLU A 88 15.16 -5.54 6.59
C GLU A 88 14.84 -6.40 5.35
N LEU A 89 15.85 -6.74 4.54
CA LEU A 89 15.69 -7.61 3.37
C LEU A 89 15.20 -9.00 3.76
N LYS A 90 15.78 -9.60 4.81
CA LYS A 90 15.37 -10.90 5.32
C LYS A 90 13.90 -10.88 5.76
N MET A 91 13.52 -9.90 6.59
CA MET A 91 12.13 -9.74 7.05
C MET A 91 11.15 -9.56 5.88
N ARG A 92 11.53 -8.79 4.84
CA ARG A 92 10.70 -8.60 3.65
C ARG A 92 10.57 -9.88 2.82
N GLN A 93 11.63 -10.66 2.64
CA GLN A 93 11.57 -11.93 1.91
C GLN A 93 10.67 -12.94 2.63
N GLU A 94 10.69 -12.93 3.96
CA GLU A 94 9.81 -13.78 4.78
C GLU A 94 8.35 -13.34 4.69
N ALA A 95 8.08 -12.03 4.71
CA ALA A 95 6.73 -11.47 4.63
C ALA A 95 6.10 -11.53 3.23
N TYR A 96 6.91 -11.36 2.17
CA TYR A 96 6.45 -11.27 0.78
C TYR A 96 6.94 -12.46 -0.03
N GLN A 97 6.25 -13.60 0.12
CA GLN A 97 6.58 -14.83 -0.59
C GLN A 97 5.81 -14.96 -1.90
N TRP A 98 6.35 -15.76 -2.81
CA TRP A 98 5.72 -16.04 -4.11
C TRP A 98 4.99 -17.37 -4.09
N LYS A 99 3.82 -17.45 -4.75
CA LYS A 99 3.11 -18.69 -5.07
C LYS A 99 2.82 -18.79 -6.56
N THR A 100 2.60 -20.01 -7.04
CA THR A 100 2.07 -20.25 -8.39
C THR A 100 0.56 -20.07 -8.35
N PHE A 101 0.03 -19.14 -9.15
CA PHE A 101 -1.42 -18.96 -9.27
C PHE A 101 -2.05 -20.07 -10.10
N ALA A 102 -1.50 -20.30 -11.30
CA ALA A 102 -1.87 -21.35 -12.23
C ALA A 102 -0.63 -21.76 -13.05
N GLU A 103 -0.64 -22.97 -13.60
CA GLU A 103 0.46 -23.47 -14.44
C GLU A 103 0.66 -22.58 -15.68
N GLY A 104 1.91 -22.23 -15.98
CA GLY A 104 2.28 -21.33 -17.08
C GLY A 104 2.09 -19.83 -16.82
N TRP A 105 1.49 -19.44 -15.69
CA TRP A 105 1.30 -18.03 -15.32
C TRP A 105 2.48 -17.48 -14.51
N PRO A 106 2.74 -16.16 -14.58
CA PRO A 106 3.65 -15.50 -13.65
C PRO A 106 3.26 -15.79 -12.21
N ARG A 107 4.25 -15.99 -11.33
CA ARG A 107 4.02 -16.14 -9.90
C ARG A 107 3.36 -14.89 -9.33
N CYS A 108 2.57 -15.06 -8.29
CA CYS A 108 1.90 -13.97 -7.58
C CYS A 108 2.24 -14.01 -6.08
N LEU A 109 1.79 -12.99 -5.34
CA LEU A 109 2.00 -12.92 -3.91
C LEU A 109 1.28 -14.08 -3.18
N ASN A 110 1.97 -14.71 -2.25
CA ASN A 110 1.46 -15.83 -1.46
C ASN A 110 0.51 -15.37 -0.35
N VAL A 111 -0.70 -14.93 -0.75
CA VAL A 111 -1.78 -14.55 0.17
C VAL A 111 -3.11 -15.15 -0.29
N GLY A 112 -3.93 -15.61 0.65
CA GLY A 112 -5.25 -16.18 0.40
C GLY A 112 -6.33 -15.12 0.22
N SER A 113 -6.17 -13.97 0.89
CA SER A 113 -7.15 -12.89 0.91
C SER A 113 -6.50 -11.52 1.10
N VAL A 114 -7.20 -10.46 0.68
CA VAL A 114 -6.82 -9.06 0.95
C VAL A 114 -6.74 -8.78 2.47
N LEU A 115 -7.46 -9.54 3.29
CA LEU A 115 -7.41 -9.41 4.76
C LEU A 115 -6.07 -9.86 5.35
N GLU A 116 -5.37 -10.78 4.70
CA GLU A 116 -4.07 -11.33 5.16
C GLU A 116 -2.89 -10.42 4.79
N LEU A 117 -3.09 -9.43 3.92
CA LEU A 117 -2.04 -8.51 3.51
C LEU A 117 -1.53 -7.67 4.70
N ASP A 118 -0.25 -7.33 4.67
CA ASP A 118 0.31 -6.33 5.59
C ASP A 118 -0.37 -4.96 5.37
N SER A 119 -0.58 -4.21 6.45
CA SER A 119 -1.27 -2.92 6.39
C SER A 119 -0.56 -1.88 5.52
N ASN A 120 0.76 -2.01 5.33
CA ASN A 120 1.53 -1.13 4.43
C ASN A 120 1.24 -1.36 2.94
N VAL A 121 0.69 -2.52 2.57
CA VAL A 121 0.35 -2.85 1.18
C VAL A 121 -1.15 -2.91 0.90
N LYS A 122 -1.98 -2.85 1.96
CA LYS A 122 -3.44 -2.76 1.84
C LYS A 122 -3.86 -1.40 1.28
N PHE A 123 -5.05 -1.37 0.67
CA PHE A 123 -5.69 -0.10 0.39
C PHE A 123 -6.01 0.63 1.70
N SER A 124 -5.77 1.95 1.71
CA SER A 124 -6.35 2.81 2.74
C SER A 124 -7.86 2.58 2.83
N PHE A 125 -8.43 2.68 4.02
CA PHE A 125 -9.87 2.53 4.25
C PHE A 125 -10.72 3.32 3.24
N VAL A 126 -10.37 4.59 2.99
CA VAL A 126 -11.06 5.48 2.03
C VAL A 126 -11.06 4.91 0.60
N ARG A 127 -9.92 4.37 0.16
CA ARG A 127 -9.82 3.79 -1.19
C ARG A 127 -10.61 2.49 -1.29
N ALA A 128 -10.60 1.66 -0.26
CA ALA A 128 -11.37 0.42 -0.20
C ALA A 128 -12.89 0.71 -0.21
N THR A 129 -13.35 1.67 0.60
CA THR A 129 -14.77 2.05 0.64
C THR A 129 -15.24 2.67 -0.67
N ASN A 130 -14.44 3.54 -1.29
CA ASN A 130 -14.75 4.10 -2.60
C ASN A 130 -14.86 3.01 -3.67
N PHE A 131 -13.90 2.08 -3.71
CA PHE A 131 -13.90 0.99 -4.67
C PHE A 131 -15.13 0.08 -4.50
N ASN A 132 -15.42 -0.34 -3.26
CA ASN A 132 -16.58 -1.17 -2.95
C ASN A 132 -17.90 -0.45 -3.25
N GLY A 133 -17.99 0.85 -2.94
CA GLY A 133 -19.17 1.66 -3.25
C GLY A 133 -19.43 1.75 -4.76
N VAL A 134 -18.38 1.96 -5.56
CA VAL A 134 -18.48 1.94 -7.03
C VAL A 134 -18.94 0.58 -7.52
N LEU A 135 -18.37 -0.51 -7.01
CA LEU A 135 -18.73 -1.87 -7.42
C LEU A 135 -20.19 -2.21 -7.06
N ILE A 136 -20.64 -1.88 -5.85
CA ILE A 136 -22.03 -2.08 -5.41
C ILE A 136 -22.99 -1.27 -6.26
N PHE A 137 -22.70 0.01 -6.51
CA PHE A 137 -23.52 0.87 -7.35
C PHE A 137 -23.63 0.32 -8.78
N GLN A 138 -22.51 -0.09 -9.37
CA GLN A 138 -22.50 -0.70 -10.70
C GLN A 138 -23.31 -2.00 -10.70
N GLY A 139 -23.07 -2.90 -9.74
CA GLY A 139 -23.82 -4.16 -9.60
C GLY A 139 -25.33 -3.93 -9.48
N ALA A 140 -25.76 -3.03 -8.60
CA ALA A 140 -27.17 -2.67 -8.43
C ALA A 140 -27.75 -2.03 -9.70
N SER A 141 -26.99 -1.17 -10.37
CA SER A 141 -27.41 -0.57 -11.64
C SER A 141 -27.59 -1.63 -12.73
N HIS A 142 -26.68 -2.59 -12.83
CA HIS A 142 -26.77 -3.70 -13.78
C HIS A 142 -27.93 -4.65 -13.44
N LEU A 143 -28.15 -4.93 -12.15
CA LEU A 143 -29.28 -5.70 -11.66
C LEU A 143 -30.62 -5.05 -12.04
N LEU A 144 -30.81 -3.78 -11.71
CA LEU A 144 -32.03 -3.01 -11.99
C LEU A 144 -32.29 -2.85 -13.50
N ARG A 145 -31.22 -2.82 -14.31
CA ARG A 145 -31.32 -2.81 -15.78
C ARG A 145 -31.59 -4.20 -16.38
N GLY A 146 -31.66 -5.26 -15.55
CA GLY A 146 -31.95 -6.62 -15.98
C GLY A 146 -30.77 -7.37 -16.59
N PHE A 147 -29.53 -6.92 -16.38
CA PHE A 147 -28.33 -7.58 -16.91
C PHE A 147 -27.91 -8.83 -16.13
N LEU A 148 -28.07 -8.84 -14.80
CA LEU A 148 -27.46 -9.87 -13.94
C LEU A 148 -28.36 -11.09 -13.64
N LEU A 149 -29.68 -10.95 -13.74
CA LEU A 149 -30.65 -12.01 -13.38
C LEU A 149 -31.44 -12.54 -14.57
N ARG A 150 -30.99 -12.28 -15.81
CA ARG A 150 -31.71 -12.75 -16.99
C ARG A 150 -31.27 -14.19 -17.32
N PRO A 151 -32.19 -15.18 -17.30
CA PRO A 151 -31.88 -16.57 -17.60
C PRO A 151 -31.86 -16.88 -19.11
N THR A 152 -32.28 -15.94 -19.96
CA THR A 152 -32.44 -16.14 -21.41
C THR A 152 -31.51 -15.24 -22.23
N SER A 153 -31.16 -15.70 -23.43
CA SER A 153 -30.37 -14.92 -24.39
C SER A 153 -31.14 -13.69 -24.91
N TRP A 154 -30.39 -12.72 -25.44
CA TRP A 154 -30.94 -11.58 -26.17
C TRP A 154 -31.74 -12.06 -27.37
N LYS A 155 -32.95 -11.54 -27.54
CA LYS A 155 -33.83 -11.86 -28.66
C LYS A 155 -33.41 -11.17 -29.95
N SER A 156 -32.69 -10.05 -29.84
CA SER A 156 -32.14 -9.31 -30.98
C SER A 156 -31.03 -8.34 -30.55
N LEU A 157 -30.27 -7.85 -31.52
CA LEU A 157 -29.29 -6.77 -31.31
C LEU A 157 -29.95 -5.45 -30.87
N ASP A 158 -31.21 -5.23 -31.23
CA ASP A 158 -31.97 -4.04 -30.82
C ASP A 158 -32.35 -4.08 -29.33
N GLU A 159 -32.68 -5.27 -28.82
CA GLU A 159 -32.87 -5.48 -27.39
C GLU A 159 -31.59 -5.17 -26.60
N MET A 160 -30.44 -5.63 -27.11
CA MET A 160 -29.12 -5.32 -26.54
C MET A 160 -28.87 -3.80 -26.56
N ARG A 161 -29.08 -3.14 -27.72
CA ARG A 161 -28.89 -1.70 -27.89
C ARG A 161 -29.79 -0.88 -26.96
N SER A 162 -31.04 -1.31 -26.73
CA SER A 162 -31.96 -0.65 -25.80
C SER A 162 -31.38 -0.55 -24.39
N ILE A 163 -30.72 -1.61 -23.91
CA ILE A 163 -30.15 -1.60 -22.56
C ILE A 163 -28.84 -0.78 -22.52
N PHE A 164 -27.96 -0.89 -23.53
CA PHE A 164 -26.72 -0.12 -23.59
C PHE A 164 -26.93 1.38 -23.88
N SER A 165 -28.04 1.75 -24.54
CA SER A 165 -28.40 3.15 -24.75
C SER A 165 -28.65 3.90 -23.43
N ARG A 166 -29.07 3.18 -22.38
CA ARG A 166 -29.33 3.69 -21.03
C ARG A 166 -28.05 3.86 -20.18
N THR A 167 -26.90 3.45 -20.70
CA THR A 167 -25.57 3.55 -20.07
C THR A 167 -24.68 4.63 -20.68
N LYS A 168 -25.15 5.41 -21.67
CA LYS A 168 -24.32 6.50 -22.25
C LYS A 168 -24.01 7.56 -21.20
N GLY A 169 -22.80 7.48 -20.64
CA GLY A 169 -22.22 8.41 -19.68
C GLY A 169 -20.84 7.94 -19.23
N ARG A 170 -19.82 8.54 -19.86
CA ARG A 170 -18.35 8.35 -19.73
C ARG A 170 -17.77 7.10 -20.37
N GLU A 171 -17.00 7.33 -21.43
CA GLU A 171 -15.95 6.41 -21.89
C GLU A 171 -15.06 6.06 -20.70
N ILE A 172 -15.17 4.82 -20.23
CA ILE A 172 -14.20 4.23 -19.33
C ILE A 172 -13.10 3.76 -20.27
N GLY A 173 -11.95 4.46 -20.25
CA GLY A 173 -10.76 4.08 -21.00
C GLY A 173 -10.51 2.58 -20.87
N GLY A 174 -10.28 1.94 -22.02
CA GLY A 174 -10.34 0.50 -22.19
C GLY A 174 -9.60 -0.30 -21.12
N CYS A 175 -10.31 -1.29 -20.57
CA CYS A 175 -9.66 -2.46 -19.98
C CYS A 175 -8.87 -3.17 -21.10
N LEU A 176 -7.59 -2.86 -21.21
CA LEU A 176 -6.57 -3.62 -21.94
C LEU A 176 -6.32 -4.94 -21.21
N LEU A 177 -7.25 -5.89 -21.24
CA LEU A 177 -6.98 -7.29 -20.90
C LEU A 177 -7.93 -8.18 -21.69
N CYS A 178 -7.60 -8.40 -22.96
CA CYS A 178 -7.77 -9.66 -23.70
C CYS A 178 -7.50 -9.39 -25.20
N PRO A 179 -6.38 -9.85 -25.78
CA PRO A 179 -6.30 -9.92 -27.24
C PRO A 179 -7.29 -10.98 -27.74
N PRO A 180 -8.01 -10.73 -28.84
CA PRO A 180 -8.86 -11.75 -29.47
C PRO A 180 -8.00 -12.90 -30.03
N PRO A 181 -8.52 -14.13 -30.08
CA PRO A 181 -7.80 -15.25 -30.66
C PRO A 181 -7.61 -15.04 -32.18
N PRO A 182 -6.48 -15.49 -32.76
CA PRO A 182 -6.23 -15.39 -34.20
C PRO A 182 -7.18 -16.25 -35.04
N PRO A 183 -7.34 -15.93 -36.34
CA PRO A 183 -8.33 -16.54 -37.23
C PRO A 183 -8.16 -18.04 -37.44
#